data_AF-A0A9W3FRN1-F1
#
_entry.id   AF-A0A9W3FRN1-F1
#
_cell.length_a   1.000
_cell.length_b   1.000
_cell.length_c   1.000
_cell.angle_alpha   90.00
_cell.angle_beta   90.00
_cell.angle_gamma   90.00
#
_symmetry.space_group_name_H-M   'P 1'
#
loop_
_entity.id
_entity.type
_entity.pdbx_description
1 polymer ?
#
loop_
_entity_poly.entity_id
_entity_poly.type
_entity_poly.pdbx_seq_one_letter_code
_entity_poly.pdbx_strand_id
1 'polypeptide(L)'
;MSDFSEELVRPTTEDEQGETCVLSGTGMCFPWLQKHIETVATGGKREKDFAQTTSACLSFIQEALLKHQWQQAAEYMHSYLQILEDSDSNKRQGAPEIIWRLGSEILYYHPKSSLETFNTFADRMKNIGVMNYLKISLQHALYLLHHGLLEDANRNLSQAETWRYGEKSSSKEVLINLIQAYKGLLQYYTWSKKKMELSQLDEDDYAYNTASQNMLNHSWKTSINLCALIQIPGVWDPFVKSYVEILYQIVPSHKLMLEFHRLLRKSEKEEHHKLGLEVLFGVLDFAGCTKNITAWKYLAKYLRQTLMGSHLAWVQEEWNSRKNWWPRFHFSYFWAKSDWKDDKTLACEKALVAGILLGKGCRYFRYVKKQDHQVLQKKIKQMKKSVKKYSIVNPGL
;
A
#
# COMPACT_ATOMS: atom_id res chain seq x y z
N MET A 1 -2.86 -24.97 7.39
CA MET A 1 -3.47 -26.28 6.90
C MET A 1 -2.89 -26.65 5.53
N SER A 2 -1.67 -27.46 5.49
CA SER A 2 -0.96 -28.67 5.03
C SER A 2 -1.48 -29.15 3.68
N ASP A 3 -0.47 -29.16 2.57
CA ASP A 3 -0.03 -30.42 1.94
C ASP A 3 0.76 -30.10 0.66
N PHE A 4 2.12 -30.09 0.71
CA PHE A 4 3.34 -30.59 0.03
C PHE A 4 3.22 -32.09 -0.28
N SER A 5 3.38 -32.62 -1.59
CA SER A 5 4.50 -33.33 -2.23
C SER A 5 3.99 -34.64 -2.86
N GLU A 6 4.22 -34.78 -4.22
CA GLU A 6 4.79 -36.06 -4.70
C GLU A 6 5.08 -35.95 -6.20
N GLU A 7 6.43 -35.93 -6.67
CA GLU A 7 6.98 -37.16 -7.29
C GLU A 7 8.10 -36.77 -8.27
N LEU A 8 9.36 -36.81 -7.80
CA LEU A 8 10.72 -37.14 -8.29
C LEU A 8 10.90 -38.65 -8.45
N VAL A 9 10.98 -39.08 -9.70
CA VAL A 9 11.72 -40.33 -10.00
C VAL A 9 12.77 -40.02 -11.06
N ARG A 10 14.08 -39.97 -10.64
CA ARG A 10 15.32 -40.29 -11.40
C ARG A 10 15.40 -41.77 -11.75
N PRO A 11 16.21 -42.11 -12.82
CA PRO A 11 17.18 -43.18 -12.51
C PRO A 11 18.59 -42.81 -12.99
N THR A 12 19.62 -43.03 -12.04
CA THR A 12 20.99 -43.50 -11.81
C THR A 12 21.42 -44.53 -12.86
N THR A 13 22.59 -44.34 -13.50
CA THR A 13 23.70 -45.32 -13.53
C THR A 13 25.02 -44.57 -13.79
N GLU A 14 25.96 -44.70 -12.83
CA GLU A 14 27.38 -44.94 -12.47
C GLU A 14 28.11 -45.75 -13.55
N ASP A 15 29.26 -45.27 -14.04
CA ASP A 15 30.60 -45.89 -13.93
C ASP A 15 31.57 -45.16 -14.87
N GLU A 16 32.75 -44.70 -14.27
CA GLU A 16 34.17 -44.98 -13.94
C GLU A 16 35.07 -44.60 -15.12
N GLN A 17 36.07 -43.71 -14.90
CA GLN A 17 37.54 -43.81 -14.70
C GLN A 17 38.27 -43.10 -15.85
N GLY A 18 39.11 -42.09 -15.52
CA GLY A 18 40.59 -41.97 -15.52
C GLY A 18 41.07 -41.27 -16.81
N GLU A 19 41.68 -40.06 -16.74
CA GLU A 19 43.08 -39.73 -17.07
C GLU A 19 43.12 -38.49 -17.98
N THR A 20 43.67 -37.38 -17.56
CA THR A 20 44.87 -36.57 -17.81
C THR A 20 44.68 -35.73 -19.08
N CYS A 21 44.52 -34.45 -18.98
CA CYS A 21 45.05 -33.16 -19.46
C CYS A 21 45.48 -33.27 -20.93
N VAL A 22 44.53 -32.73 -21.89
CA VAL A 22 45.11 -32.15 -23.13
C VAL A 22 44.20 -31.01 -23.60
N LEU A 23 44.52 -29.76 -23.29
CA LEU A 23 44.34 -28.51 -24.05
C LEU A 23 44.10 -28.79 -25.54
N SER A 24 42.73 -28.88 -25.95
CA SER A 24 42.54 -28.65 -27.40
C SER A 24 41.17 -28.00 -27.63
N GLY A 25 41.10 -26.59 -27.61
CA GLY A 25 40.48 -25.70 -28.62
C GLY A 25 39.55 -26.44 -29.58
N THR A 26 38.31 -26.71 -29.09
CA THR A 26 37.31 -26.87 -30.18
C THR A 26 36.02 -26.13 -29.79
N GLY A 27 36.09 -24.81 -29.84
CA GLY A 27 34.98 -23.88 -30.17
C GLY A 27 33.98 -24.51 -31.16
N MET A 28 32.88 -25.03 -30.62
CA MET A 28 31.62 -25.37 -31.32
C MET A 28 31.51 -24.62 -32.66
N CYS A 29 31.85 -25.32 -33.76
CA CYS A 29 31.67 -24.99 -35.20
C CYS A 29 30.18 -25.07 -35.57
N PHE A 30 29.64 -23.76 -35.67
CA PHE A 30 28.23 -23.69 -36.15
C PHE A 30 28.23 -23.33 -37.64
N PRO A 31 28.07 -24.21 -38.55
CA PRO A 31 28.12 -24.15 -40.02
C PRO A 31 27.08 -23.17 -40.58
N TRP A 32 26.08 -22.67 -39.74
CA TRP A 32 25.14 -21.71 -40.33
C TRP A 32 25.57 -20.27 -40.07
N LEU A 33 26.45 -20.03 -39.05
CA LEU A 33 27.08 -18.74 -38.73
C LEU A 33 28.30 -18.49 -39.63
N GLN A 34 28.92 -19.49 -40.28
CA GLN A 34 30.04 -19.38 -41.24
C GLN A 34 29.52 -19.01 -42.64
N LYS A 35 28.21 -19.30 -42.89
CA LYS A 35 27.61 -18.97 -44.20
C LYS A 35 27.16 -17.51 -44.26
N HIS A 36 27.13 -16.85 -43.00
CA HIS A 36 26.70 -15.43 -43.02
C HIS A 36 27.88 -14.50 -42.74
N ILE A 37 29.01 -15.08 -42.21
CA ILE A 37 30.27 -14.37 -41.91
C ILE A 37 31.17 -14.41 -43.14
N GLU A 38 30.92 -15.41 -44.16
CA GLU A 38 31.78 -15.54 -45.36
C GLU A 38 31.27 -14.61 -46.47
N THR A 39 30.18 -13.84 -46.22
CA THR A 39 29.74 -12.83 -47.20
C THR A 39 30.27 -11.45 -46.79
N VAL A 40 31.18 -11.38 -45.81
CA VAL A 40 31.59 -10.09 -45.23
C VAL A 40 33.12 -10.02 -45.27
N ALA A 41 33.83 -10.67 -46.25
CA ALA A 41 35.27 -10.39 -46.10
C ALA A 41 35.80 -9.76 -47.39
N THR A 42 35.61 -8.39 -47.54
CA THR A 42 36.81 -7.72 -48.11
C THR A 42 36.77 -6.23 -47.77
N GLY A 43 37.49 -5.88 -46.69
CA GLY A 43 38.61 -4.92 -46.48
C GLY A 43 38.11 -3.47 -46.53
N GLY A 44 37.67 -3.06 -45.21
CA GLY A 44 37.51 -1.69 -44.66
C GLY A 44 36.26 -1.60 -43.78
N LYS A 45 35.58 -2.78 -43.16
CA LYS A 45 34.20 -3.25 -42.88
C LYS A 45 34.08 -3.63 -41.40
N ARG A 46 34.82 -3.20 -40.42
CA ARG A 46 34.68 -3.73 -39.03
C ARG A 46 33.52 -3.04 -38.32
N GLU A 47 33.24 -1.79 -38.63
CA GLU A 47 32.13 -1.06 -37.96
C GLU A 47 30.78 -1.47 -38.55
N LYS A 48 30.69 -1.82 -39.92
CA LYS A 48 29.44 -2.27 -40.59
C LYS A 48 29.15 -3.74 -40.26
N ASP A 49 30.17 -4.54 -39.93
CA ASP A 49 30.04 -5.97 -39.55
C ASP A 49 29.62 -6.11 -38.09
N PHE A 50 30.03 -5.11 -37.23
CA PHE A 50 29.67 -5.10 -35.80
C PHE A 50 28.21 -4.67 -35.63
N ALA A 51 27.79 -3.65 -36.27
CA ALA A 51 26.38 -3.17 -36.21
C ALA A 51 25.42 -4.23 -36.79
N GLN A 52 25.84 -4.95 -37.79
CA GLN A 52 25.01 -6.03 -38.39
C GLN A 52 24.91 -7.25 -37.46
N THR A 53 25.99 -7.48 -36.72
CA THR A 53 26.00 -8.62 -35.77
C THR A 53 25.15 -8.28 -34.54
N THR A 54 25.23 -7.05 -34.03
CA THR A 54 24.43 -6.67 -32.84
C THR A 54 22.95 -6.58 -33.21
N SER A 55 22.66 -6.09 -34.41
CA SER A 55 21.25 -6.07 -34.87
C SER A 55 20.71 -7.48 -35.10
N ALA A 56 21.46 -8.35 -35.63
CA ALA A 56 21.05 -9.76 -35.78
C ALA A 56 20.83 -10.45 -34.43
N CYS A 57 21.72 -10.10 -33.43
CA CYS A 57 21.56 -10.70 -32.09
C CYS A 57 20.25 -10.23 -31.44
N LEU A 58 19.94 -8.96 -31.62
CA LEU A 58 18.68 -8.46 -31.04
C LEU A 58 17.49 -9.20 -31.66
N SER A 59 17.47 -9.37 -33.01
CA SER A 59 16.37 -10.10 -33.65
C SER A 59 16.28 -11.55 -33.14
N PHE A 60 17.43 -12.13 -32.92
CA PHE A 60 17.41 -13.52 -32.44
C PHE A 60 16.91 -13.60 -30.99
N ILE A 61 17.30 -12.61 -30.22
CA ILE A 61 16.80 -12.64 -28.83
C ILE A 61 15.27 -12.53 -28.84
N GLN A 62 14.75 -11.61 -29.66
CA GLN A 62 13.29 -11.39 -29.68
C GLN A 62 12.56 -12.65 -30.13
N GLU A 63 13.10 -13.29 -31.13
CA GLU A 63 12.50 -14.57 -31.58
C GLU A 63 12.55 -15.64 -30.49
N ALA A 64 13.69 -15.72 -29.88
CA ALA A 64 13.82 -16.73 -28.80
C ALA A 64 12.85 -16.43 -27.65
N LEU A 65 12.66 -15.15 -27.33
CA LEU A 65 11.71 -14.83 -26.24
C LEU A 65 10.29 -15.20 -26.64
N LEU A 66 9.91 -15.04 -27.98
CA LEU A 66 8.55 -15.41 -28.45
C LEU A 66 8.33 -16.92 -28.36
N LYS A 67 9.42 -17.63 -28.48
CA LYS A 67 9.26 -19.10 -28.47
C LYS A 67 9.56 -19.66 -27.07
N HIS A 68 9.74 -18.77 -26.07
CA HIS A 68 10.04 -19.13 -24.68
C HIS A 68 11.31 -19.97 -24.56
N GLN A 69 12.21 -19.73 -25.52
CA GLN A 69 13.53 -20.39 -25.39
C GLN A 69 14.50 -19.49 -24.63
N TRP A 70 14.45 -19.64 -23.29
CA TRP A 70 15.11 -18.64 -22.41
C TRP A 70 16.63 -18.88 -22.36
N GLN A 71 17.05 -20.14 -22.50
CA GLN A 71 18.51 -20.42 -22.51
C GLN A 71 19.17 -19.82 -23.76
N GLN A 72 18.55 -20.02 -24.83
CA GLN A 72 19.07 -19.48 -26.10
C GLN A 72 19.04 -17.95 -26.10
N ALA A 73 17.96 -17.38 -25.55
CA ALA A 73 17.91 -15.90 -25.45
C ALA A 73 19.05 -15.37 -24.58
N ALA A 74 19.37 -16.10 -23.52
CA ALA A 74 20.45 -15.62 -22.63
C ALA A 74 21.81 -15.67 -23.34
N GLU A 75 21.96 -16.68 -24.20
CA GLU A 75 23.27 -16.79 -24.91
C GLU A 75 23.44 -15.63 -25.90
N TYR A 76 22.32 -15.32 -26.57
CA TYR A 76 22.42 -14.19 -27.52
C TYR A 76 22.60 -12.86 -26.80
N MET A 77 21.95 -12.82 -25.58
CA MET A 77 22.07 -11.56 -24.80
C MET A 77 23.53 -11.29 -24.41
N HIS A 78 24.29 -12.31 -24.16
CA HIS A 78 25.71 -12.13 -23.80
C HIS A 78 26.49 -11.44 -24.93
N SER A 79 26.18 -11.79 -26.14
CA SER A 79 26.87 -11.18 -27.30
C SER A 79 26.33 -9.77 -27.58
N TYR A 80 25.03 -9.56 -27.22
CA TYR A 80 24.44 -8.24 -27.49
C TYR A 80 25.01 -7.17 -26.55
N LEU A 81 25.55 -7.57 -25.41
CA LEU A 81 26.08 -6.58 -24.44
C LEU A 81 27.25 -5.81 -25.05
N GLN A 82 27.82 -6.35 -26.10
CA GLN A 82 28.97 -5.67 -26.75
C GLN A 82 28.54 -4.33 -27.36
N ILE A 83 27.19 -4.11 -27.50
CA ILE A 83 26.65 -2.86 -28.06
C ILE A 83 26.98 -1.67 -27.14
N LEU A 84 27.33 -2.01 -25.94
CA LEU A 84 27.67 -0.92 -25.01
C LEU A 84 29.05 -0.35 -25.34
N GLU A 85 29.87 -1.03 -26.19
CA GLU A 85 31.22 -0.56 -26.56
C GLU A 85 31.18 0.07 -27.96
N ASP A 86 29.93 0.33 -28.48
CA ASP A 86 29.81 0.79 -29.88
C ASP A 86 30.19 2.27 -29.98
N SER A 87 30.89 2.64 -31.15
CA SER A 87 31.43 4.01 -31.36
C SER A 87 30.30 4.99 -31.70
N ASP A 88 29.08 4.39 -32.09
CA ASP A 88 27.91 5.25 -32.38
C ASP A 88 27.20 5.67 -31.09
N SER A 89 27.25 6.96 -30.80
CA SER A 89 26.78 7.54 -29.53
C SER A 89 25.26 7.41 -29.40
N ASN A 90 24.54 7.36 -30.51
CA ASN A 90 23.06 7.24 -30.44
C ASN A 90 22.62 5.81 -30.11
N LYS A 91 23.24 4.82 -30.68
CA LYS A 91 22.92 3.40 -30.38
C LYS A 91 23.41 3.00 -28.98
N ARG A 92 24.39 3.66 -28.55
CA ARG A 92 24.94 3.39 -27.20
C ARG A 92 24.05 4.00 -26.12
N GLN A 93 23.36 5.05 -26.47
CA GLN A 93 22.54 5.74 -25.45
C GLN A 93 21.23 4.97 -25.20
N GLY A 94 20.70 4.21 -26.14
CA GLY A 94 19.43 3.47 -25.97
C GLY A 94 19.68 2.01 -25.56
N ALA A 95 20.84 1.55 -25.58
CA ALA A 95 21.19 0.12 -25.39
C ALA A 95 20.92 -0.32 -23.95
N PRO A 96 21.20 0.51 -22.96
CA PRO A 96 20.96 0.06 -21.58
C PRO A 96 19.47 -0.22 -21.32
N GLU A 97 18.66 0.58 -21.93
CA GLU A 97 17.22 0.33 -21.75
C GLU A 97 16.80 -1.01 -22.38
N ILE A 98 17.26 -1.27 -23.51
CA ILE A 98 16.90 -2.54 -24.19
C ILE A 98 17.49 -3.72 -23.42
N ILE A 99 18.70 -3.54 -22.96
CA ILE A 99 19.33 -4.64 -22.22
C ILE A 99 18.54 -4.93 -20.93
N TRP A 100 18.12 -3.85 -20.25
CA TRP A 100 17.34 -4.10 -19.02
C TRP A 100 16.02 -4.80 -19.34
N ARG A 101 15.32 -4.38 -20.39
CA ARG A 101 14.00 -4.99 -20.68
C ARG A 101 14.14 -6.46 -21.04
N LEU A 102 15.04 -6.70 -21.89
CA LEU A 102 15.17 -8.11 -22.33
C LEU A 102 15.86 -8.95 -21.25
N GLY A 103 16.84 -8.34 -20.68
CA GLY A 103 17.62 -9.10 -19.66
C GLY A 103 16.76 -9.48 -18.45
N SER A 104 15.99 -8.53 -17.97
CA SER A 104 15.16 -8.83 -16.77
C SER A 104 14.12 -9.90 -17.09
N GLU A 105 13.60 -9.86 -18.31
CA GLU A 105 12.62 -10.90 -18.68
C GLU A 105 13.27 -12.28 -18.81
N ILE A 106 14.37 -12.30 -19.43
CA ILE A 106 15.09 -13.60 -19.57
C ILE A 106 15.42 -14.15 -18.18
N LEU A 107 15.92 -13.29 -17.35
CA LEU A 107 16.35 -13.80 -16.03
C LEU A 107 15.14 -14.20 -15.19
N TYR A 108 14.06 -13.51 -15.42
CA TYR A 108 12.85 -13.84 -14.61
C TYR A 108 12.36 -15.25 -14.96
N TYR A 109 12.50 -15.70 -16.22
CA TYR A 109 11.88 -16.98 -16.58
C TYR A 109 12.94 -18.07 -16.77
N HIS A 110 14.10 -17.71 -16.70
CA HIS A 110 15.16 -18.71 -16.93
C HIS A 110 15.25 -19.68 -15.75
N PRO A 111 15.32 -21.00 -15.99
CA PRO A 111 15.27 -22.04 -14.95
C PRO A 111 16.51 -22.02 -14.07
N LYS A 112 17.61 -21.50 -14.61
CA LYS A 112 18.84 -21.51 -13.80
C LYS A 112 19.08 -20.15 -13.15
N SER A 113 18.14 -19.28 -13.40
CA SER A 113 18.36 -17.94 -12.83
C SER A 113 18.00 -17.96 -11.33
N SER A 114 18.96 -17.30 -10.59
CA SER A 114 18.71 -17.19 -9.14
C SER A 114 18.46 -15.73 -8.76
N LEU A 115 17.90 -15.61 -7.52
CA LEU A 115 17.68 -14.24 -7.02
C LEU A 115 18.98 -13.43 -7.00
N GLU A 116 20.02 -14.03 -6.70
CA GLU A 116 21.33 -13.34 -6.64
C GLU A 116 21.77 -12.85 -8.03
N THR A 117 21.50 -13.73 -8.96
CA THR A 117 21.91 -13.35 -10.33
C THR A 117 21.09 -12.15 -10.83
N PHE A 118 19.80 -12.17 -10.57
CA PHE A 118 18.96 -11.02 -10.98
C PHE A 118 19.39 -9.74 -10.26
N ASN A 119 19.65 -9.86 -8.89
CA ASN A 119 20.01 -8.64 -8.13
C ASN A 119 21.33 -8.04 -8.63
N THR A 120 22.20 -8.94 -8.94
CA THR A 120 23.49 -8.42 -9.43
C THR A 120 23.29 -7.74 -10.80
N PHE A 121 22.52 -8.39 -11.63
CA PHE A 121 22.22 -7.77 -12.94
C PHE A 121 21.53 -6.41 -12.75
N ALA A 122 20.53 -6.30 -11.90
CA ALA A 122 19.84 -5.03 -11.62
C ALA A 122 20.80 -3.96 -11.10
N ASP A 123 21.70 -4.39 -10.13
CA ASP A 123 22.66 -3.40 -9.58
C ASP A 123 23.57 -2.85 -10.67
N ARG A 124 23.93 -3.74 -11.54
CA ARG A 124 24.83 -3.24 -12.61
C ARG A 124 24.07 -2.32 -13.57
N MET A 125 22.86 -2.67 -13.80
CA MET A 125 22.08 -1.85 -14.76
C MET A 125 21.72 -0.51 -14.15
N LYS A 126 21.52 -0.44 -12.85
CA LYS A 126 21.22 0.86 -12.19
C LYS A 126 22.38 1.84 -12.36
N ASN A 127 23.51 1.22 -12.53
CA ASN A 127 24.69 2.11 -12.53
C ASN A 127 25.20 2.34 -13.96
N ILE A 128 24.44 1.65 -14.92
CA ILE A 128 24.86 1.82 -16.34
C ILE A 128 23.96 2.88 -16.98
N GLY A 129 24.50 4.18 -16.90
CA GLY A 129 23.75 5.29 -17.52
C GLY A 129 22.86 5.99 -16.49
N VAL A 130 23.03 7.37 -16.11
CA VAL A 130 22.49 8.22 -15.02
C VAL A 130 20.97 8.37 -15.21
N MET A 131 20.35 7.86 -16.42
CA MET A 131 18.96 8.32 -16.67
C MET A 131 17.97 7.19 -16.36
N ASN A 132 18.52 5.93 -15.79
CA ASN A 132 17.49 4.87 -15.66
C ASN A 132 17.46 4.32 -14.23
N TYR A 133 18.17 4.98 -13.40
CA TYR A 133 18.32 4.43 -12.04
C TYR A 133 16.95 4.29 -11.37
N LEU A 134 16.16 5.32 -11.46
CA LEU A 134 14.88 5.29 -10.71
C LEU A 134 13.93 4.26 -11.32
N LYS A 135 13.90 4.24 -12.63
CA LYS A 135 12.99 3.27 -13.27
C LYS A 135 13.41 1.83 -12.96
N ILE A 136 14.63 1.54 -13.06
CA ILE A 136 15.11 0.16 -12.79
C ILE A 136 14.90 -0.18 -11.30
N SER A 137 15.10 0.83 -10.43
CA SER A 137 14.88 0.56 -8.98
C SER A 137 13.42 0.21 -8.71
N LEU A 138 12.58 0.85 -9.44
CA LEU A 138 11.15 0.52 -9.23
C LEU A 138 10.85 -0.90 -9.71
N GLN A 139 11.29 -1.23 -10.89
CA GLN A 139 11.03 -2.58 -11.41
C GLN A 139 11.71 -3.66 -10.54
N HIS A 140 12.90 -3.33 -10.09
CA HIS A 140 13.60 -4.28 -9.19
C HIS A 140 12.80 -4.50 -7.89
N ALA A 141 12.30 -3.41 -7.39
CA ALA A 141 11.49 -3.55 -6.16
C ALA A 141 10.27 -4.44 -6.42
N LEU A 142 9.63 -4.34 -7.57
CA LEU A 142 8.46 -5.20 -7.87
C LEU A 142 8.88 -6.66 -7.96
N TYR A 143 10.00 -6.84 -8.59
CA TYR A 143 10.54 -8.21 -8.62
C TYR A 143 10.74 -8.78 -7.22
N LEU A 144 11.33 -8.02 -6.36
CA LEU A 144 11.57 -8.49 -4.99
C LEU A 144 10.24 -8.77 -4.27
N LEU A 145 9.31 -7.97 -4.58
CA LEU A 145 7.99 -8.17 -3.93
C LEU A 145 7.36 -9.47 -4.41
N HIS A 146 7.44 -9.70 -5.69
CA HIS A 146 6.88 -10.95 -6.23
C HIS A 146 7.53 -12.18 -5.60
N HIS A 147 8.69 -12.02 -5.07
CA HIS A 147 9.36 -13.20 -4.47
C HIS A 147 9.29 -13.15 -2.95
N GLY A 148 8.53 -12.26 -2.43
CA GLY A 148 8.22 -12.23 -0.98
C GLY A 148 9.31 -11.53 -0.18
N LEU A 149 10.24 -10.87 -0.87
CA LEU A 149 11.32 -10.20 -0.09
C LEU A 149 10.96 -8.73 0.14
N LEU A 150 10.22 -8.43 1.15
CA LEU A 150 9.63 -7.09 1.38
C LEU A 150 10.69 -6.13 1.93
N GLU A 151 11.54 -6.63 2.78
CA GLU A 151 12.54 -5.73 3.40
C GLU A 151 13.57 -5.28 2.35
N ASP A 152 13.91 -6.24 1.52
CA ASP A 152 14.89 -5.88 0.47
C ASP A 152 14.29 -4.87 -0.51
N ALA A 153 13.01 -5.07 -0.79
CA ALA A 153 12.34 -4.09 -1.68
C ALA A 153 12.32 -2.70 -1.05
N ASN A 154 12.02 -2.66 0.24
CA ASN A 154 12.01 -1.36 0.93
C ASN A 154 13.40 -0.71 0.93
N ARG A 155 14.43 -1.48 1.23
CA ARG A 155 15.79 -0.91 1.21
C ARG A 155 16.14 -0.37 -0.18
N ASN A 156 15.72 -1.14 -1.21
CA ASN A 156 16.02 -0.69 -2.60
C ASN A 156 15.33 0.65 -2.89
N LEU A 157 14.06 0.79 -2.53
CA LEU A 157 13.32 2.03 -2.81
C LEU A 157 13.87 3.19 -1.96
N SER A 158 14.35 2.89 -0.74
CA SER A 158 14.92 3.96 0.10
C SER A 158 16.20 4.53 -0.51
N GLN A 159 16.91 3.64 -1.10
CA GLN A 159 18.14 4.14 -1.76
C GLN A 159 17.79 4.95 -3.01
N ALA A 160 16.78 4.47 -3.67
CA ALA A 160 16.41 5.18 -4.92
C ALA A 160 15.85 6.56 -4.62
N GLU A 161 15.18 6.70 -3.52
CA GLU A 161 14.58 8.00 -3.14
C GLU A 161 15.65 9.07 -2.95
N THR A 162 16.82 8.72 -2.47
CA THR A 162 17.86 9.72 -2.14
C THR A 162 18.72 9.99 -3.39
N TRP A 163 18.31 9.45 -4.47
CA TRP A 163 19.14 9.61 -5.67
C TRP A 163 18.91 11.00 -6.27
N ARG A 164 20.11 11.85 -6.44
CA ARG A 164 19.97 13.27 -6.81
C ARG A 164 20.68 13.54 -8.13
N TYR A 165 21.02 12.51 -8.93
CA TYR A 165 21.86 12.79 -10.12
C TYR A 165 20.96 12.90 -11.36
N GLY A 166 21.38 13.95 -12.36
CA GLY A 166 20.67 14.09 -13.66
C GLY A 166 19.81 15.36 -13.67
N GLU A 167 19.30 15.77 -14.96
CA GLU A 167 18.48 16.98 -15.16
C GLU A 167 17.06 16.77 -14.62
N LYS A 168 16.59 17.75 -13.81
CA LYS A 168 15.21 17.71 -13.26
C LYS A 168 14.18 17.77 -14.40
N SER A 169 13.70 16.58 -14.81
CA SER A 169 12.62 16.55 -15.82
C SER A 169 11.29 16.16 -15.17
N SER A 170 10.20 16.56 -15.81
CA SER A 170 8.85 16.18 -15.34
C SER A 170 8.71 14.66 -15.21
N SER A 171 9.28 13.83 -16.05
CA SER A 171 9.23 12.35 -16.00
C SER A 171 10.01 11.81 -14.80
N LYS A 172 11.03 12.35 -14.39
CA LYS A 172 11.80 11.96 -13.18
C LYS A 172 10.99 12.26 -11.91
N GLU A 173 10.31 13.34 -11.92
CA GLU A 173 9.46 13.67 -10.74
C GLU A 173 8.35 12.64 -10.57
N VAL A 174 7.86 12.25 -11.72
CA VAL A 174 6.81 11.22 -11.62
C VAL A 174 7.40 9.92 -11.03
N LEU A 175 8.55 9.49 -11.44
CA LEU A 175 9.19 8.25 -10.94
C LEU A 175 9.53 8.38 -9.45
N ILE A 176 9.99 9.50 -9.05
CA ILE A 176 10.30 9.69 -7.62
C ILE A 176 9.00 9.59 -6.81
N ASN A 177 7.98 10.21 -7.38
CA ASN A 177 6.69 10.11 -6.65
C ASN A 177 6.23 8.65 -6.55
N LEU A 178 6.39 7.91 -7.63
CA LEU A 178 6.01 6.48 -7.58
C LEU A 178 6.86 5.71 -6.58
N ILE A 179 8.11 5.99 -6.56
CA ILE A 179 8.99 5.32 -5.57
C ILE A 179 8.53 5.64 -4.16
N GLN A 180 8.23 6.90 -3.93
CA GLN A 180 7.77 7.28 -2.57
C GLN A 180 6.43 6.60 -2.26
N ALA A 181 5.68 6.45 -3.29
CA ALA A 181 4.37 5.84 -3.06
C ALA A 181 4.51 4.35 -2.70
N TYR A 182 5.22 3.62 -3.52
CA TYR A 182 5.39 2.18 -3.25
C TYR A 182 6.16 1.95 -1.95
N LYS A 183 7.06 2.80 -1.70
CA LYS A 183 7.72 2.68 -0.37
C LYS A 183 6.70 2.90 0.76
N GLY A 184 5.83 4.02 0.67
CA GLY A 184 4.77 4.25 1.68
C GLY A 184 3.88 3.02 1.86
N LEU A 185 3.61 2.29 0.75
CA LEU A 185 2.75 1.09 0.85
C LEU A 185 3.45 -0.02 1.63
N LEU A 186 4.69 -0.18 1.29
CA LEU A 186 5.42 -1.22 2.05
C LEU A 186 5.49 -0.89 3.54
N GLN A 187 5.64 0.36 3.76
CA GLN A 187 5.67 0.76 5.20
C GLN A 187 4.31 0.54 5.84
N TYR A 188 3.26 0.83 5.08
CA TYR A 188 1.92 0.56 5.62
C TYR A 188 1.75 -0.93 5.91
N TYR A 189 2.12 -1.68 4.90
CA TYR A 189 2.02 -3.13 5.12
C TYR A 189 2.74 -3.56 6.41
N THR A 190 3.93 -3.09 6.56
CA THR A 190 4.69 -3.44 7.79
C THR A 190 3.94 -2.96 9.03
N TRP A 191 3.42 -1.76 8.92
CA TRP A 191 2.65 -1.23 10.07
C TRP A 191 1.41 -2.11 10.34
N SER A 192 0.69 -2.38 9.36
CA SER A 192 -0.53 -3.20 9.53
C SER A 192 -0.21 -4.55 10.18
N LYS A 193 0.84 -5.17 9.72
CA LYS A 193 1.25 -6.45 10.32
C LYS A 193 1.58 -6.28 11.81
N LYS A 194 2.31 -5.25 12.11
CA LYS A 194 2.67 -5.02 13.53
C LYS A 194 1.41 -4.72 14.37
N LYS A 195 0.60 -3.95 13.72
CA LYS A 195 -0.66 -3.65 14.45
C LYS A 195 -1.41 -4.95 14.77
N MET A 196 -1.56 -5.82 13.83
CA MET A 196 -2.20 -7.12 14.10
C MET A 196 -1.50 -7.87 15.25
N GLU A 197 -0.22 -7.89 15.22
CA GLU A 197 0.53 -8.59 16.28
C GLU A 197 0.28 -7.94 17.65
N LEU A 198 0.18 -6.60 17.66
CA LEU A 198 -0.08 -5.90 18.93
C LEU A 198 -1.47 -6.26 19.48
N SER A 199 -2.41 -6.39 18.62
CA SER A 199 -3.77 -6.71 19.09
C SER A 199 -3.81 -8.06 19.81
N GLN A 200 -2.74 -8.85 19.68
CA GLN A 200 -2.71 -10.17 20.36
C GLN A 200 -2.03 -10.08 21.72
N LEU A 201 -1.50 -8.94 22.01
CA LEU A 201 -0.76 -8.81 23.29
C LEU A 201 -1.71 -8.26 24.36
N ASP A 202 -1.43 -8.71 25.69
CA ASP A 202 -2.21 -8.18 26.82
C ASP A 202 -1.78 -6.74 27.15
N GLU A 203 -2.77 -5.82 27.27
CA GLU A 203 -2.57 -4.36 27.47
C GLU A 203 -1.74 -4.09 28.73
N ASP A 204 -1.60 -5.09 29.66
CA ASP A 204 -0.88 -4.84 30.93
C ASP A 204 0.55 -5.35 30.86
N ASP A 205 0.93 -5.74 29.66
CA ASP A 205 2.29 -6.29 29.47
C ASP A 205 3.26 -5.14 29.12
N TYR A 206 4.34 -5.04 29.87
CA TYR A 206 5.40 -4.06 29.58
C TYR A 206 5.80 -4.10 28.10
N ALA A 207 5.71 -5.21 27.44
CA ALA A 207 6.04 -5.37 26.01
C ALA A 207 4.98 -4.67 25.13
N TYR A 208 3.83 -4.41 25.66
CA TYR A 208 2.76 -3.71 24.90
C TYR A 208 3.07 -2.22 24.78
N ASN A 209 3.53 -1.66 25.89
CA ASN A 209 3.78 -0.20 25.84
C ASN A 209 4.92 0.14 24.88
N THR A 210 5.97 -0.65 24.89
CA THR A 210 7.09 -0.38 23.96
C THR A 210 6.67 -0.65 22.50
N ALA A 211 5.93 -1.70 22.28
CA ALA A 211 5.46 -2.03 20.91
C ALA A 211 4.44 -0.99 20.42
N SER A 212 3.68 -0.44 21.32
CA SER A 212 2.67 0.58 20.93
C SER A 212 3.36 1.90 20.58
N GLN A 213 4.35 2.25 21.33
CA GLN A 213 5.09 3.49 21.01
C GLN A 213 5.85 3.35 19.69
N ASN A 214 6.52 2.26 19.52
CA ASN A 214 7.24 2.03 18.24
C ASN A 214 6.26 2.01 17.05
N MET A 215 5.11 1.49 17.32
CA MET A 215 4.07 1.46 16.24
C MET A 215 3.61 2.88 15.91
N LEU A 216 3.40 3.72 16.93
CA LEU A 216 2.99 5.11 16.69
C LEU A 216 4.06 5.90 15.93
N ASN A 217 5.29 5.71 16.28
CA ASN A 217 6.37 6.39 15.54
C ASN A 217 6.42 5.97 14.08
N HIS A 218 6.25 4.68 13.89
CA HIS A 218 6.25 4.15 12.50
C HIS A 218 5.05 4.69 11.72
N SER A 219 3.90 4.82 12.40
CA SER A 219 2.67 5.35 11.77
C SER A 219 2.85 6.81 11.35
N TRP A 220 3.58 7.58 12.15
CA TRP A 220 3.80 8.99 11.78
C TRP A 220 4.67 9.09 10.51
N LYS A 221 5.72 8.29 10.45
CA LYS A 221 6.63 8.34 9.27
C LYS A 221 5.89 7.89 8.00
N THR A 222 5.04 6.88 8.11
CA THR A 222 4.29 6.36 6.94
C THR A 222 3.25 7.39 6.48
N SER A 223 2.62 8.04 7.47
CA SER A 223 1.58 9.03 7.13
C SER A 223 2.18 10.21 6.37
N ILE A 224 3.30 10.70 6.76
CA ILE A 224 3.94 11.83 6.04
C ILE A 224 4.26 11.41 4.60
N ASN A 225 4.69 10.19 4.45
CA ASN A 225 5.04 9.74 3.08
C ASN A 225 3.79 9.57 2.21
N LEU A 226 2.69 9.12 2.80
CA LEU A 226 1.45 8.89 2.02
C LEU A 226 0.75 10.22 1.76
N CYS A 227 0.87 11.21 2.75
CA CYS A 227 0.27 12.54 2.55
C CYS A 227 0.84 13.21 1.30
N ALA A 228 2.06 13.07 1.08
CA ALA A 228 2.67 13.66 -0.13
C ALA A 228 2.16 12.99 -1.41
N LEU A 229 1.64 11.74 -1.27
CA LEU A 229 1.24 10.96 -2.46
C LEU A 229 -0.18 11.31 -2.89
N ILE A 230 -1.04 11.61 -1.91
CA ILE A 230 -2.46 11.86 -2.21
C ILE A 230 -2.60 13.25 -2.86
N GLN A 231 -1.47 14.01 -2.87
CA GLN A 231 -1.56 15.36 -3.46
C GLN A 231 -1.25 15.30 -4.96
N ILE A 232 -0.92 13.98 -5.51
CA ILE A 232 -0.59 13.89 -6.94
C ILE A 232 -1.75 13.25 -7.71
N PRO A 233 -2.41 13.96 -8.58
CA PRO A 233 -3.58 13.48 -9.34
C PRO A 233 -3.22 12.27 -10.22
N GLY A 234 -4.03 11.07 -10.14
CA GLY A 234 -3.84 9.97 -11.12
C GLY A 234 -3.03 8.82 -10.52
N VAL A 235 -2.38 8.88 -9.29
CA VAL A 235 -1.54 7.85 -8.64
C VAL A 235 -2.20 7.42 -7.32
N TRP A 236 -3.44 7.97 -6.95
CA TRP A 236 -3.82 8.07 -5.51
C TRP A 236 -4.78 6.92 -5.17
N ASP A 237 -5.36 6.18 -6.20
CA ASP A 237 -6.54 5.37 -5.80
C ASP A 237 -6.11 4.12 -5.04
N PRO A 238 -4.87 3.58 -5.26
CA PRO A 238 -4.55 2.40 -4.45
C PRO A 238 -3.98 2.79 -3.08
N PHE A 239 -3.73 4.16 -2.92
CA PHE A 239 -2.98 4.55 -1.70
C PHE A 239 -3.89 5.28 -0.71
N VAL A 240 -5.04 5.60 -1.10
CA VAL A 240 -5.95 6.46 -0.30
C VAL A 240 -6.46 5.66 0.91
N LYS A 241 -6.69 4.42 0.62
CA LYS A 241 -7.17 3.62 1.78
C LYS A 241 -6.09 3.51 2.87
N SER A 242 -4.84 3.26 2.45
CA SER A 242 -3.75 3.13 3.45
C SER A 242 -3.54 4.45 4.20
N TYR A 243 -3.69 5.51 3.51
CA TYR A 243 -3.46 6.82 4.15
C TYR A 243 -4.56 7.12 5.18
N VAL A 244 -5.75 6.94 4.77
CA VAL A 244 -6.87 7.31 5.67
C VAL A 244 -6.87 6.39 6.90
N GLU A 245 -6.48 5.13 6.70
CA GLU A 245 -6.45 4.22 7.87
C GLU A 245 -5.33 4.61 8.84
N ILE A 246 -4.21 5.02 8.30
CA ILE A 246 -3.11 5.41 9.19
C ILE A 246 -3.44 6.76 9.86
N LEU A 247 -4.09 7.59 9.06
CA LEU A 247 -4.45 8.91 9.62
C LEU A 247 -5.46 8.74 10.77
N TYR A 248 -6.33 7.87 10.62
CA TYR A 248 -7.27 7.60 11.72
C TYR A 248 -6.54 7.18 13.00
N GLN A 249 -5.48 6.49 12.84
CA GLN A 249 -4.77 6.04 14.06
C GLN A 249 -3.99 7.19 14.70
N ILE A 250 -3.57 8.16 13.84
CA ILE A 250 -2.63 9.16 14.40
C ILE A 250 -3.43 10.41 14.81
N VAL A 251 -4.48 10.70 13.89
CA VAL A 251 -5.24 11.92 14.23
C VAL A 251 -6.73 11.67 13.93
N PRO A 252 -7.36 11.05 14.84
CA PRO A 252 -8.77 10.68 14.59
C PRO A 252 -9.68 11.91 14.49
N SER A 253 -9.15 13.14 14.83
CA SER A 253 -9.98 14.36 14.74
C SER A 253 -9.78 15.06 13.40
N HIS A 254 -9.05 14.48 12.58
CA HIS A 254 -8.77 15.15 11.29
C HIS A 254 -10.06 15.24 10.46
N LYS A 255 -10.17 16.31 9.71
CA LYS A 255 -11.39 16.59 8.93
C LYS A 255 -11.68 15.48 7.91
N LEU A 256 -10.64 14.70 7.59
CA LEU A 256 -10.85 13.66 6.57
C LEU A 256 -11.56 12.44 7.16
N MET A 257 -11.61 12.39 8.51
CA MET A 257 -12.21 11.20 9.14
C MET A 257 -13.71 11.15 8.83
N LEU A 258 -14.31 12.31 8.64
CA LEU A 258 -15.75 12.27 8.31
C LEU A 258 -15.95 11.79 6.87
N GLU A 259 -14.97 12.23 5.98
CA GLU A 259 -15.07 11.68 4.60
C GLU A 259 -14.82 10.16 4.59
N PHE A 260 -13.90 9.80 5.39
CA PHE A 260 -13.63 8.36 5.53
C PHE A 260 -14.88 7.61 6.00
N HIS A 261 -15.55 8.16 6.99
CA HIS A 261 -16.81 7.52 7.42
C HIS A 261 -17.79 7.42 6.23
N ARG A 262 -17.91 8.42 5.43
CA ARG A 262 -18.89 8.38 4.33
C ARG A 262 -18.55 7.25 3.34
N LEU A 263 -17.30 7.10 3.12
CA LEU A 263 -16.90 6.01 2.20
C LEU A 263 -17.20 4.65 2.80
N LEU A 264 -16.92 4.57 4.14
CA LEU A 264 -17.17 3.26 4.78
C LEU A 264 -18.67 2.93 4.76
N ARG A 265 -19.41 3.92 4.79
CA ARG A 265 -20.87 3.70 4.84
C ARG A 265 -21.38 3.19 3.49
N LYS A 266 -20.75 3.56 2.40
CA LYS A 266 -21.23 3.14 1.06
C LYS A 266 -20.72 1.74 0.72
N SER A 267 -19.91 1.27 1.57
CA SER A 267 -19.33 -0.04 1.28
C SER A 267 -20.36 -1.16 1.54
N GLU A 268 -20.17 -2.33 0.77
CA GLU A 268 -21.12 -3.45 0.94
C GLU A 268 -20.67 -4.40 2.06
N LYS A 269 -19.54 -4.02 2.62
CA LYS A 269 -18.99 -4.94 3.63
C LYS A 269 -19.43 -4.49 5.03
N GLU A 270 -19.91 -5.52 5.84
CA GLU A 270 -20.41 -5.22 7.21
C GLU A 270 -19.27 -4.69 8.10
N GLU A 271 -18.09 -5.20 7.93
CA GLU A 271 -16.95 -4.74 8.74
C GLU A 271 -16.70 -3.24 8.55
N HIS A 272 -16.98 -2.79 7.35
CA HIS A 272 -16.79 -1.33 7.11
C HIS A 272 -17.83 -0.51 7.88
N HIS A 273 -18.94 -1.02 7.94
CA HIS A 273 -19.98 -0.28 8.67
C HIS A 273 -19.67 -0.20 10.17
N LYS A 274 -19.25 -1.32 10.68
CA LYS A 274 -18.82 -1.28 12.10
C LYS A 274 -17.68 -0.27 12.31
N LEU A 275 -16.71 -0.31 11.41
CA LEU A 275 -15.59 0.64 11.52
C LEU A 275 -16.09 2.09 11.40
N GLY A 276 -17.06 2.30 10.55
CA GLY A 276 -17.64 3.65 10.42
C GLY A 276 -18.13 4.20 11.76
N LEU A 277 -18.76 3.29 12.53
CA LEU A 277 -19.22 3.72 13.86
C LEU A 277 -18.04 4.03 14.79
N GLU A 278 -17.07 3.23 14.65
CA GLU A 278 -15.87 3.46 15.47
C GLU A 278 -15.22 4.80 15.14
N VAL A 279 -15.17 5.13 13.91
CA VAL A 279 -14.49 6.37 13.47
C VAL A 279 -15.26 7.57 14.04
N LEU A 280 -16.61 7.56 14.04
CA LEU A 280 -17.37 8.72 14.54
C LEU A 280 -17.19 8.89 16.05
N PHE A 281 -17.24 7.70 16.77
CA PHE A 281 -16.96 7.85 18.21
C PHE A 281 -15.55 8.40 18.44
N GLY A 282 -14.61 7.91 17.66
CA GLY A 282 -13.20 8.35 17.83
C GLY A 282 -13.06 9.85 17.58
N VAL A 283 -13.73 10.33 16.54
CA VAL A 283 -13.60 11.78 16.24
C VAL A 283 -14.15 12.60 17.42
N LEU A 284 -15.21 12.10 18.03
CA LEU A 284 -15.87 12.93 19.07
C LEU A 284 -15.25 12.68 20.44
N ASP A 285 -14.21 11.84 20.49
CA ASP A 285 -13.45 11.70 21.75
C ASP A 285 -12.53 12.91 21.95
N PHE A 286 -12.41 13.73 20.91
CA PHE A 286 -11.42 14.82 21.00
C PHE A 286 -12.15 16.14 21.29
N ALA A 287 -11.59 16.93 22.17
CA ALA A 287 -12.26 18.15 22.70
C ALA A 287 -12.50 19.17 21.58
N GLY A 288 -11.61 19.16 20.57
CA GLY A 288 -11.79 20.14 19.47
C GLY A 288 -12.99 19.82 18.58
N CYS A 289 -13.53 18.65 18.81
CA CYS A 289 -14.61 18.28 17.87
C CYS A 289 -15.95 18.21 18.63
N THR A 290 -15.99 18.69 19.84
CA THR A 290 -17.19 18.49 20.69
C THR A 290 -18.36 19.32 20.13
N LYS A 291 -18.02 20.30 19.33
CA LYS A 291 -19.15 21.11 18.81
C LYS A 291 -19.26 20.92 17.29
N ASN A 292 -18.61 19.93 16.81
CA ASN A 292 -18.71 19.69 15.35
C ASN A 292 -20.09 19.10 15.00
N ILE A 293 -20.90 19.85 14.35
CA ILE A 293 -22.31 19.47 14.14
C ILE A 293 -22.40 18.34 13.10
N THR A 294 -21.53 18.39 12.15
CA THR A 294 -21.57 17.33 11.12
C THR A 294 -21.27 15.96 11.73
N ALA A 295 -20.28 15.92 12.62
CA ALA A 295 -19.94 14.63 13.26
C ALA A 295 -21.10 14.10 14.09
N TRP A 296 -21.77 15.04 14.80
CA TRP A 296 -22.88 14.58 15.66
C TRP A 296 -24.08 14.17 14.81
N LYS A 297 -24.26 14.90 13.76
CA LYS A 297 -25.36 14.48 12.86
C LYS A 297 -25.10 13.08 12.29
N TYR A 298 -23.88 12.88 11.83
CA TYR A 298 -23.55 11.54 11.30
C TYR A 298 -23.71 10.47 12.37
N LEU A 299 -23.22 10.78 13.58
CA LEU A 299 -23.29 9.74 14.62
C LEU A 299 -24.75 9.45 14.99
N ALA A 300 -25.55 10.51 15.13
CA ALA A 300 -26.97 10.29 15.53
C ALA A 300 -27.68 9.43 14.48
N LYS A 301 -27.52 9.83 13.27
CA LYS A 301 -28.18 9.08 12.18
C LYS A 301 -27.68 7.63 12.12
N TYR A 302 -26.39 7.54 12.15
CA TYR A 302 -25.79 6.20 11.98
C TYR A 302 -26.12 5.29 13.17
N LEU A 303 -26.12 5.82 14.36
CA LEU A 303 -26.49 5.01 15.54
C LEU A 303 -27.92 4.49 15.41
N ARG A 304 -28.76 5.36 15.02
CA ARG A 304 -30.16 4.93 14.84
C ARG A 304 -30.26 3.81 13.80
N GLN A 305 -29.63 4.00 12.65
CA GLN A 305 -29.68 2.98 11.58
C GLN A 305 -29.07 1.66 12.05
N THR A 306 -28.01 1.80 12.74
CA THR A 306 -27.36 0.56 13.21
C THR A 306 -28.28 -0.21 14.16
N LEU A 307 -28.93 0.48 14.99
CA LEU A 307 -29.82 -0.23 15.95
C LEU A 307 -31.08 -0.73 15.24
N MET A 308 -31.53 -0.04 14.21
CA MET A 308 -32.65 -0.57 13.41
C MET A 308 -32.25 -1.87 12.71
N GLY A 309 -31.00 -1.96 12.39
CA GLY A 309 -30.49 -3.16 11.72
C GLY A 309 -30.11 -4.27 12.70
N SER A 310 -30.49 -4.11 14.00
CA SER A 310 -30.31 -5.09 15.08
C SER A 310 -28.83 -5.37 15.34
N HIS A 311 -28.03 -4.30 15.18
CA HIS A 311 -26.59 -4.49 15.49
C HIS A 311 -26.24 -3.79 16.81
N LEU A 312 -26.88 -4.20 17.88
CA LEU A 312 -26.68 -3.62 19.23
C LEU A 312 -25.28 -3.92 19.75
N ALA A 313 -24.78 -5.05 19.43
CA ALA A 313 -23.44 -5.44 19.93
C ALA A 313 -22.36 -4.46 19.44
N TRP A 314 -22.55 -3.95 18.20
CA TRP A 314 -21.55 -2.98 17.68
C TRP A 314 -21.50 -1.71 18.54
N VAL A 315 -22.66 -1.28 18.88
CA VAL A 315 -22.76 -0.03 19.66
C VAL A 315 -22.23 -0.25 21.07
N GLN A 316 -22.55 -1.41 21.64
CA GLN A 316 -22.11 -1.68 23.03
C GLN A 316 -20.59 -1.78 23.11
N GLU A 317 -20.04 -2.34 22.09
CA GLU A 317 -18.57 -2.46 22.11
C GLU A 317 -17.90 -1.08 22.12
N GLU A 318 -18.48 -0.21 21.31
CA GLU A 318 -17.85 1.13 21.30
C GLU A 318 -18.23 1.93 22.55
N TRP A 319 -19.38 1.76 23.03
CA TRP A 319 -19.89 2.56 24.16
C TRP A 319 -19.25 2.08 25.48
N ASN A 320 -18.98 0.82 25.72
CA ASN A 320 -18.49 0.28 27.02
C ASN A 320 -17.19 0.93 27.46
N SER A 321 -16.32 1.23 26.48
CA SER A 321 -15.03 1.84 26.90
C SER A 321 -15.21 3.31 27.24
N ARG A 322 -16.37 3.93 27.02
CA ARG A 322 -16.53 5.39 27.20
C ARG A 322 -17.54 5.69 28.29
N LYS A 323 -18.08 4.71 28.97
CA LYS A 323 -19.24 4.90 29.88
C LYS A 323 -18.83 5.76 31.09
N ASN A 324 -17.54 5.72 31.43
CA ASN A 324 -17.17 6.36 32.71
C ASN A 324 -16.69 7.80 32.49
N TRP A 325 -16.51 8.20 31.26
CA TRP A 325 -15.98 9.59 31.15
C TRP A 325 -16.77 10.36 30.10
N TRP A 326 -17.30 9.74 28.97
CA TRP A 326 -17.90 10.43 27.82
C TRP A 326 -19.15 11.24 28.23
N PRO A 327 -20.00 10.70 29.15
CA PRO A 327 -21.19 11.47 29.54
C PRO A 327 -20.82 12.80 30.21
N ARG A 328 -19.83 12.73 31.13
CA ARG A 328 -19.41 13.99 31.78
C ARG A 328 -18.77 14.94 30.76
N PHE A 329 -18.20 14.33 29.87
CA PHE A 329 -17.46 15.11 28.86
C PHE A 329 -18.42 15.77 27.86
N HIS A 330 -19.57 15.08 27.45
CA HIS A 330 -20.37 15.64 26.35
C HIS A 330 -21.78 16.00 26.86
N PHE A 331 -22.22 15.30 27.94
CA PHE A 331 -23.68 15.41 28.16
C PHE A 331 -23.95 15.95 29.56
N SER A 332 -23.17 16.90 30.07
CA SER A 332 -23.49 17.47 31.40
C SER A 332 -24.59 18.52 31.27
N TYR A 333 -25.17 18.72 32.39
CA TYR A 333 -26.23 19.75 32.40
C TYR A 333 -25.69 21.10 31.91
N PHE A 334 -24.53 21.38 32.34
CA PHE A 334 -23.91 22.63 31.86
C PHE A 334 -23.87 22.68 30.33
N TRP A 335 -23.43 21.50 29.73
CA TRP A 335 -23.30 21.53 28.24
C TRP A 335 -24.68 21.57 27.59
N ALA A 336 -25.67 21.00 28.19
CA ALA A 336 -27.04 21.06 27.61
C ALA A 336 -27.51 22.51 27.48
N LYS A 337 -27.28 23.30 28.50
CA LYS A 337 -27.73 24.72 28.44
C LYS A 337 -26.90 25.50 27.43
N SER A 338 -25.63 25.29 27.51
CA SER A 338 -24.75 26.05 26.62
C SER A 338 -25.01 25.68 25.14
N ASP A 339 -25.12 24.38 24.86
CA ASP A 339 -25.30 23.95 23.45
C ASP A 339 -26.66 24.45 22.92
N TRP A 340 -27.67 24.37 23.83
CA TRP A 340 -29.00 24.85 23.37
C TRP A 340 -28.95 26.34 23.05
N LYS A 341 -28.24 27.01 23.88
CA LYS A 341 -28.15 28.47 23.63
C LYS A 341 -27.34 28.77 22.36
N ASP A 342 -26.29 28.04 22.13
CA ASP A 342 -25.37 28.40 21.03
C ASP A 342 -25.85 27.79 19.71
N ASP A 343 -26.23 26.59 19.80
CA ASP A 343 -26.61 25.89 18.56
C ASP A 343 -27.67 24.83 18.89
N LYS A 344 -28.91 25.14 18.54
CA LYS A 344 -30.05 24.29 18.97
C LYS A 344 -30.07 22.98 18.20
N THR A 345 -29.64 23.08 16.96
CA THR A 345 -29.59 21.83 16.18
C THR A 345 -28.55 20.86 16.75
N LEU A 346 -27.41 21.39 17.05
CA LEU A 346 -26.39 20.52 17.69
C LEU A 346 -26.92 19.91 18.99
N ALA A 347 -27.60 20.76 19.75
CA ALA A 347 -28.12 20.26 21.03
C ALA A 347 -29.10 19.10 20.80
N CYS A 348 -29.91 19.23 19.74
CA CYS A 348 -30.88 18.15 19.49
C CYS A 348 -30.17 16.87 19.06
N GLU A 349 -29.13 16.99 18.15
CA GLU A 349 -28.38 15.78 17.76
C GLU A 349 -27.71 15.11 18.97
N LYS A 350 -27.19 15.92 19.85
CA LYS A 350 -26.52 15.35 21.05
C LYS A 350 -27.55 14.72 21.98
N ALA A 351 -28.69 15.39 22.06
CA ALA A 351 -29.72 14.83 22.97
C ALA A 351 -30.19 13.47 22.46
N LEU A 352 -30.36 13.39 21.15
CA LEU A 352 -30.75 12.07 20.61
C LEU A 352 -29.70 11.00 20.96
N VAL A 353 -28.45 11.33 20.71
CA VAL A 353 -27.38 10.34 21.01
C VAL A 353 -27.36 10.02 22.50
N ALA A 354 -27.47 11.09 23.34
CA ALA A 354 -27.45 10.86 24.80
C ALA A 354 -28.64 9.98 25.22
N GLY A 355 -29.76 10.28 24.65
CA GLY A 355 -30.96 9.48 24.99
C GLY A 355 -30.79 8.01 24.61
N ILE A 356 -30.24 7.80 23.45
CA ILE A 356 -30.06 6.40 22.98
C ILE A 356 -29.04 5.68 23.86
N LEU A 357 -27.95 6.38 24.25
CA LEU A 357 -26.85 5.66 24.92
C LEU A 357 -27.09 5.63 26.44
N LEU A 358 -27.67 6.73 26.96
CA LEU A 358 -27.73 6.84 28.45
C LEU A 358 -29.16 6.65 28.92
N GLY A 359 -30.12 6.73 27.99
CA GLY A 359 -31.53 6.52 28.39
C GLY A 359 -32.26 7.88 28.53
N LYS A 360 -33.62 7.73 28.89
CA LYS A 360 -34.50 8.93 28.91
C LYS A 360 -34.24 9.75 30.17
N GLY A 361 -33.61 9.10 31.10
CA GLY A 361 -33.39 9.80 32.38
C GLY A 361 -32.13 10.66 32.36
N CYS A 362 -31.47 10.72 31.25
CA CYS A 362 -30.23 11.50 31.24
C CYS A 362 -30.55 13.01 31.25
N ARG A 363 -29.74 13.73 32.05
CA ARG A 363 -30.04 15.15 32.33
C ARG A 363 -29.98 15.98 31.03
N TYR A 364 -28.99 15.59 30.18
CA TYR A 364 -28.89 16.35 28.92
C TYR A 364 -30.15 16.17 28.08
N PHE A 365 -30.60 14.96 27.92
CA PHE A 365 -31.81 14.68 27.11
C PHE A 365 -33.04 15.33 27.73
N ARG A 366 -33.21 15.27 29.01
CA ARG A 366 -34.40 15.84 29.69
C ARG A 366 -34.46 17.36 29.49
N TYR A 367 -33.31 17.91 29.57
CA TYR A 367 -33.32 19.39 29.43
C TYR A 367 -33.76 19.79 28.01
N VAL A 368 -33.16 19.16 26.99
CA VAL A 368 -33.44 19.57 25.60
C VAL A 368 -34.89 19.20 25.23
N LYS A 369 -35.39 18.08 25.79
CA LYS A 369 -36.74 17.60 25.45
C LYS A 369 -37.80 18.58 25.98
N LYS A 370 -37.49 19.37 27.02
CA LYS A 370 -38.50 20.25 27.65
C LYS A 370 -38.46 21.64 27.00
N GLN A 371 -37.47 21.74 26.07
CA GLN A 371 -37.35 23.09 25.50
C GLN A 371 -38.39 23.27 24.40
N ASP A 372 -39.03 24.47 24.44
CA ASP A 372 -40.07 24.76 23.42
C ASP A 372 -39.47 25.65 22.31
N HIS A 373 -39.46 25.00 21.04
CA HIS A 373 -38.96 25.78 19.89
C HIS A 373 -39.82 25.48 18.66
N GLN A 374 -40.39 26.53 18.14
CA GLN A 374 -41.41 26.40 17.05
C GLN A 374 -40.83 25.67 15.83
N VAL A 375 -39.57 25.83 15.56
CA VAL A 375 -38.98 25.25 14.32
C VAL A 375 -38.45 23.85 14.60
N LEU A 376 -38.12 23.52 15.82
CA LEU A 376 -37.47 22.22 16.07
C LEU A 376 -38.44 21.29 16.79
N GLN A 377 -39.67 21.68 16.81
CA GLN A 377 -40.66 20.86 17.53
C GLN A 377 -40.79 19.48 16.89
N LYS A 378 -40.81 19.53 15.60
CA LYS A 378 -40.91 18.23 14.91
C LYS A 378 -39.66 17.36 15.18
N LYS A 379 -38.59 17.98 15.13
CA LYS A 379 -37.33 17.23 15.39
C LYS A 379 -37.30 16.67 16.82
N ILE A 380 -37.76 17.44 17.76
CA ILE A 380 -37.72 16.99 19.17
C ILE A 380 -38.72 15.84 19.35
N LYS A 381 -39.78 15.93 18.66
CA LYS A 381 -40.75 14.81 18.74
C LYS A 381 -40.14 13.52 18.15
N GLN A 382 -39.52 13.69 16.98
CA GLN A 382 -38.87 12.51 16.37
C GLN A 382 -37.76 11.95 17.27
N MET A 383 -37.10 12.92 17.78
CA MET A 383 -36.03 12.47 18.71
C MET A 383 -36.61 11.65 19.87
N LYS A 384 -37.67 12.03 20.49
CA LYS A 384 -38.28 11.29 21.63
C LYS A 384 -38.73 9.90 21.18
N LYS A 385 -39.31 9.89 20.06
CA LYS A 385 -39.79 8.59 19.56
C LYS A 385 -38.62 7.63 19.31
N SER A 386 -37.59 8.18 18.74
CA SER A 386 -36.43 7.31 18.46
C SER A 386 -35.81 6.78 19.76
N VAL A 387 -35.73 7.67 20.71
CA VAL A 387 -35.08 7.22 21.97
C VAL A 387 -35.95 6.15 22.64
N LYS A 388 -37.18 6.31 22.53
CA LYS A 388 -38.06 5.29 23.13
C LYS A 388 -37.90 3.93 22.43
N LYS A 389 -37.66 3.98 21.23
CA LYS A 389 -37.63 2.71 20.47
C LYS A 389 -36.23 2.10 20.49
N TYR A 390 -35.20 2.93 20.47
CA TYR A 390 -33.89 2.34 20.11
C TYR A 390 -32.90 2.57 21.26
N SER A 391 -33.36 2.89 22.40
CA SER A 391 -32.41 3.11 23.52
C SER A 391 -31.74 1.80 23.92
N ILE A 392 -30.39 1.94 24.23
CA ILE A 392 -29.67 0.69 24.57
C ILE A 392 -29.75 0.44 26.08
N VAL A 393 -30.41 1.41 26.78
CA VAL A 393 -30.59 1.25 28.24
C VAL A 393 -32.05 0.83 28.49
N ASN A 394 -32.30 -0.36 29.01
CA ASN A 394 -33.65 -0.88 29.31
C ASN A 394 -34.42 0.08 30.24
N PRO A 395 -35.68 0.48 29.91
CA PRO A 395 -36.56 1.29 30.77
C PRO A 395 -36.94 0.55 32.06
N GLY A 396 -36.31 -0.67 32.39
CA GLY A 396 -36.79 -1.38 33.60
C GLY A 396 -35.62 -1.74 34.53
N LEU A 397 -34.59 -0.96 34.68
CA LEU A 397 -33.77 -0.98 35.91
C LEU A 397 -33.69 0.43 36.49
#